data_AF-A0A377JUH8-F1
#
_entry.id   AF-A0A377JUH8-F1
#
_cell.length_a   1.000
_cell.length_b   1.000
_cell.length_c   1.000
_cell.angle_alpha   90.00
_cell.angle_beta   90.00
_cell.angle_gamma   90.00
#
_symmetry.space_group_name_H-M   'P 1'
#
loop_
_entity.id
_entity.type
_entity.pdbx_description
1 polymer ?
#
loop_
_entity_poly.entity_id
_entity_poly.type
_entity_poly.pdbx_seq_one_letter_code
_entity_poly.pdbx_strand_id
1 'polypeptide(L)'
;MSRHNEAMRDLYDKKLELYENGDERGDIYKNYREQEKVIENIFSSEDIFERADETKQIQKDKTLQNVLLKVSVLDSFYSTNLTRSKFGVYKVAKHIAELESNKQIHQKIRNANPQNYNELKDIVKQIAKCNLEKTIKDKVIIINPYSFATKYCFHHNQNAFRIYDSFVREVLVFFNNGKSDTSNKFADIPSELVGTNFYGKKLTNKELKDYDTYNTFLQAIDEFAKHYGLENENTRDLDHFLWILGKENRIDKKETIG
;
A
#
# COMPACT_ATOMS: atom_id res chain seq x y z
N MET A 1 21.03 1.98 22.26
CA MET A 1 19.59 1.85 21.91
C MET A 1 18.83 1.46 23.18
N SER A 2 17.52 1.71 23.26
CA SER A 2 16.72 1.11 24.33
C SER A 2 16.58 -0.39 24.06
N ARG A 3 16.39 -1.22 25.10
CA ARG A 3 16.11 -2.67 24.95
C ARG A 3 14.93 -2.95 24.01
N HIS A 4 13.99 -2.02 23.97
CA HIS A 4 12.82 -2.04 23.09
C HIS A 4 13.18 -1.86 21.61
N ASN A 5 14.11 -0.95 21.31
CA ASN A 5 14.58 -0.73 19.93
C ASN A 5 15.49 -1.86 19.46
N GLU A 6 16.24 -2.51 20.36
CA GLU A 6 17.04 -3.71 20.03
C GLU A 6 16.13 -4.88 19.65
N ALA A 7 15.12 -5.18 20.47
CA ALA A 7 14.16 -6.24 20.16
C ALA A 7 13.39 -5.98 18.85
N MET A 8 13.06 -4.72 18.56
CA MET A 8 12.44 -4.35 17.29
C MET A 8 13.39 -4.48 16.11
N ARG A 9 14.66 -4.08 16.27
CA ARG A 9 15.68 -4.24 15.23
C ARG A 9 15.88 -5.71 14.87
N ASP A 10 16.00 -6.59 15.86
CA ASP A 10 16.11 -8.03 15.63
C ASP A 10 14.89 -8.59 14.90
N LEU A 11 13.68 -8.15 15.27
CA LEU A 11 12.44 -8.55 14.59
C LEU A 11 12.39 -8.04 13.14
N TYR A 12 12.81 -6.78 12.92
CA TYR A 12 12.87 -6.15 11.62
C TYR A 12 13.81 -6.90 10.67
N ASP A 13 15.05 -7.10 11.10
CA ASP A 13 16.09 -7.75 10.31
C ASP A 13 15.68 -9.19 9.97
N LYS A 14 15.13 -9.94 10.94
CA LYS A 14 14.64 -11.31 10.73
C LYS A 14 13.52 -11.38 9.68
N LYS A 15 12.60 -10.41 9.68
CA LYS A 15 11.45 -10.40 8.75
C LYS A 15 11.88 -10.01 7.34
N LEU A 16 12.85 -9.11 7.20
CA LEU A 16 13.44 -8.79 5.90
C LEU A 16 14.31 -9.93 5.37
N GLU A 17 15.11 -10.59 6.21
CA GLU A 17 15.87 -11.76 5.79
C GLU A 17 14.97 -12.87 5.25
N LEU A 18 13.83 -13.11 5.92
CA LEU A 18 12.79 -14.01 5.44
C LEU A 18 12.24 -13.58 4.06
N TYR A 19 12.07 -12.28 3.82
CA TYR A 19 11.63 -11.78 2.51
C TYR A 19 12.66 -12.05 1.43
N GLU A 20 13.92 -11.74 1.69
CA GLU A 20 14.99 -11.73 0.68
C GLU A 20 15.50 -13.13 0.35
N ASN A 21 15.62 -13.98 1.38
CA ASN A 21 16.30 -15.27 1.28
C ASN A 21 15.40 -16.48 1.56
N GLY A 22 14.19 -16.27 2.08
CA GLY A 22 13.33 -17.35 2.56
C GLY A 22 13.79 -17.91 3.91
N ASP A 23 13.32 -19.12 4.24
CA ASP A 23 13.76 -19.84 5.44
C ASP A 23 14.07 -21.31 5.15
N GLU A 24 14.30 -22.10 6.20
CA GLU A 24 14.58 -23.54 6.12
C GLU A 24 13.51 -24.36 5.40
N ARG A 25 12.29 -23.83 5.27
CA ARG A 25 11.15 -24.45 4.57
C ARG A 25 11.09 -24.04 3.09
N GLY A 26 11.94 -23.11 2.67
CA GLY A 26 12.09 -22.63 1.31
C GLY A 26 11.77 -21.13 1.14
N ASP A 27 11.91 -20.67 -0.10
CA ASP A 27 11.72 -19.27 -0.47
C ASP A 27 10.29 -19.01 -0.96
N ILE A 28 9.37 -18.89 0.00
CA ILE A 28 7.95 -18.63 -0.27
C ILE A 28 7.70 -17.22 -0.83
N TYR A 29 8.69 -16.32 -0.71
CA TYR A 29 8.60 -14.93 -1.17
C TYR A 29 9.19 -14.71 -2.56
N LYS A 30 9.86 -15.72 -3.15
CA LYS A 30 10.49 -15.63 -4.47
C LYS A 30 9.55 -15.06 -5.54
N ASN A 31 8.34 -15.59 -5.61
CA ASN A 31 7.36 -15.16 -6.60
C ASN A 31 6.94 -13.70 -6.40
N TYR A 32 6.83 -13.24 -5.14
CA TYR A 32 6.55 -11.83 -4.85
C TYR A 32 7.68 -10.94 -5.35
N ARG A 33 8.94 -11.30 -5.09
CA ARG A 33 10.12 -10.54 -5.56
C ARG A 33 10.20 -10.51 -7.09
N GLU A 34 9.92 -11.61 -7.77
CA GLU A 34 9.92 -11.64 -9.24
C GLU A 34 8.80 -10.78 -9.84
N GLN A 35 7.60 -10.77 -9.24
CA GLN A 35 6.51 -9.91 -9.69
C GLN A 35 6.76 -8.42 -9.37
N GLU A 36 7.43 -8.12 -8.25
CA GLU A 36 7.85 -6.77 -7.90
C GLU A 36 8.81 -6.19 -8.95
N LYS A 37 9.78 -6.98 -9.43
CA LYS A 37 10.68 -6.57 -10.53
C LYS A 37 9.93 -6.19 -11.81
N VAL A 38 8.82 -6.87 -12.12
CA VAL A 38 7.96 -6.53 -13.26
C VAL A 38 7.31 -5.15 -13.05
N ILE A 39 6.84 -4.87 -11.83
CA ILE A 39 6.29 -3.55 -11.50
C ILE A 39 7.36 -2.48 -11.61
N GLU A 40 8.53 -2.68 -11.01
CA GLU A 40 9.64 -1.73 -11.07
C GLU A 40 10.02 -1.43 -12.53
N ASN A 41 10.09 -2.45 -13.39
CA ASN A 41 10.39 -2.26 -14.80
C ASN A 41 9.32 -1.39 -15.51
N ILE A 42 8.04 -1.64 -15.26
CA ILE A 42 6.94 -0.89 -15.88
C ILE A 42 6.86 0.55 -15.35
N PHE A 43 7.12 0.76 -14.06
CA PHE A 43 7.03 2.08 -13.43
C PHE A 43 8.30 2.91 -13.57
N SER A 44 9.47 2.28 -13.80
CA SER A 44 10.74 2.96 -14.11
C SER A 44 10.80 3.52 -15.52
N SER A 45 10.00 2.99 -16.45
CA SER A 45 9.89 3.59 -17.78
C SER A 45 9.44 5.04 -17.61
N GLU A 46 10.28 5.98 -18.05
CA GLU A 46 9.87 7.38 -18.10
C GLU A 46 8.54 7.41 -18.82
N ASP A 47 7.60 8.12 -18.22
CA ASP A 47 6.32 8.44 -18.81
C ASP A 47 6.56 9.43 -19.96
N ILE A 48 7.27 8.96 -21.00
CA ILE A 48 7.59 9.67 -22.23
C ILE A 48 6.29 9.71 -23.01
N PHE A 49 5.42 10.59 -22.54
CA PHE A 49 4.14 10.80 -23.14
C PHE A 49 4.34 11.64 -24.39
N GLU A 50 5.11 12.72 -24.34
CA GLU A 50 5.08 13.71 -25.41
C GLU A 50 6.25 13.58 -26.38
N ARG A 51 5.93 13.22 -27.64
CA ARG A 51 6.78 13.57 -28.78
C ARG A 51 6.15 14.76 -29.49
N ALA A 52 6.96 15.77 -29.79
CA ALA A 52 6.50 17.04 -30.36
C ALA A 52 5.82 16.90 -31.73
N ASP A 53 5.98 15.77 -32.40
CA ASP A 53 5.41 15.45 -33.72
C ASP A 53 4.07 14.68 -33.66
N GLU A 54 3.59 14.29 -32.46
CA GLU A 54 2.38 13.48 -32.32
C GLU A 54 1.10 14.29 -32.14
N THR A 55 0.00 13.79 -32.70
CA THR A 55 -1.31 14.42 -32.52
C THR A 55 -1.82 14.26 -31.09
N LYS A 56 -2.64 15.21 -30.61
CA LYS A 56 -3.29 15.15 -29.28
C LYS A 56 -4.07 13.85 -29.04
N GLN A 57 -4.62 13.24 -30.09
CA GLN A 57 -5.35 11.98 -29.97
C GLN A 57 -4.39 10.79 -29.76
N ILE A 58 -3.31 10.72 -30.54
CA ILE A 58 -2.24 9.71 -30.36
C ILE A 58 -1.67 9.80 -28.95
N GLN A 59 -1.43 11.03 -28.48
CA GLN A 59 -0.94 11.30 -27.13
C GLN A 59 -1.85 10.69 -26.06
N LYS A 60 -3.16 10.96 -26.18
CA LYS A 60 -4.17 10.48 -25.25
C LYS A 60 -4.27 8.95 -25.25
N ASP A 61 -4.19 8.33 -26.43
CA ASP A 61 -4.28 6.87 -26.55
C ASP A 61 -3.06 6.18 -25.95
N LYS A 62 -1.85 6.73 -26.14
CA LYS A 62 -0.63 6.23 -25.48
C LYS A 62 -0.68 6.37 -23.97
N THR A 63 -1.14 7.52 -23.47
CA THR A 63 -1.33 7.72 -22.03
C THR A 63 -2.30 6.67 -21.47
N LEU A 64 -3.43 6.42 -22.13
CA LEU A 64 -4.37 5.39 -21.71
C LEU A 64 -3.75 3.98 -21.73
N GLN A 65 -3.00 3.63 -22.77
CA GLN A 65 -2.34 2.32 -22.89
C GLN A 65 -1.29 2.10 -21.79
N ASN A 66 -0.45 3.09 -21.52
CA ASN A 66 0.55 3.03 -20.43
C ASN A 66 -0.14 2.88 -19.07
N VAL A 67 -1.15 3.70 -18.80
CA VAL A 67 -1.91 3.62 -17.55
C VAL A 67 -2.62 2.26 -17.43
N LEU A 68 -3.17 1.72 -18.52
CA LEU A 68 -3.79 0.39 -18.54
C LEU A 68 -2.79 -0.71 -18.16
N LEU A 69 -1.57 -0.66 -18.69
CA LEU A 69 -0.51 -1.60 -18.34
C LEU A 69 -0.20 -1.54 -16.84
N LYS A 70 0.04 -0.32 -16.31
CA LYS A 70 0.31 -0.09 -14.88
C LYS A 70 -0.81 -0.59 -13.98
N VAL A 71 -2.06 -0.26 -14.31
CA VAL A 71 -3.24 -0.70 -13.54
C VAL A 71 -3.38 -2.23 -13.58
N SER A 72 -3.17 -2.85 -14.74
CA SER A 72 -3.31 -4.30 -14.91
C SER A 72 -2.27 -5.07 -14.11
N VAL A 73 -1.00 -4.65 -14.14
CA VAL A 73 0.07 -5.30 -13.39
C VAL A 73 -0.13 -5.13 -11.88
N LEU A 74 -0.52 -3.94 -11.42
CA LEU A 74 -0.83 -3.72 -10.00
C LEU A 74 -2.03 -4.55 -9.51
N ASP A 75 -3.11 -4.64 -10.29
CA ASP A 75 -4.26 -5.47 -9.91
C ASP A 75 -3.88 -6.96 -9.85
N SER A 76 -3.05 -7.41 -10.80
CA SER A 76 -2.54 -8.79 -10.84
C SER A 76 -1.64 -9.09 -9.64
N PHE A 77 -0.71 -8.21 -9.29
CA PHE A 77 0.26 -8.43 -8.21
C PHE A 77 -0.40 -8.37 -6.83
N TYR A 78 -1.12 -7.27 -6.56
CA TYR A 78 -1.68 -7.01 -5.24
C TYR A 78 -3.09 -7.59 -5.05
N SER A 79 -3.66 -8.22 -6.08
CA SER A 79 -5.05 -8.71 -6.05
C SER A 79 -6.03 -7.63 -5.57
N THR A 80 -5.93 -6.41 -6.14
CA THR A 80 -6.71 -5.24 -5.68
C THR A 80 -8.22 -5.38 -5.92
N ASN A 81 -8.64 -6.48 -6.54
CA ASN A 81 -10.02 -6.87 -6.82
C ASN A 81 -10.73 -5.93 -7.78
N LEU A 82 -10.01 -5.17 -8.62
CA LEU A 82 -10.62 -4.33 -9.65
C LEU A 82 -11.39 -5.19 -10.67
N THR A 83 -10.88 -6.37 -10.99
CA THR A 83 -11.54 -7.36 -11.84
C THR A 83 -12.86 -7.90 -11.27
N ARG A 84 -13.09 -7.80 -9.96
CA ARG A 84 -14.38 -8.14 -9.33
C ARG A 84 -15.42 -7.03 -9.46
N SER A 85 -15.03 -5.87 -9.97
CA SER A 85 -15.89 -4.75 -10.30
C SER A 85 -16.16 -4.70 -11.80
N LYS A 86 -17.34 -4.23 -12.19
CA LYS A 86 -17.75 -4.16 -13.60
C LYS A 86 -16.82 -3.22 -14.37
N PHE A 87 -15.98 -3.80 -15.23
CA PHE A 87 -14.92 -3.11 -16.00
C PHE A 87 -13.91 -2.35 -15.13
N GLY A 88 -13.59 -2.84 -13.93
CA GLY A 88 -12.80 -2.07 -12.95
C GLY A 88 -11.44 -1.61 -13.46
N VAL A 89 -10.65 -2.50 -14.07
CA VAL A 89 -9.33 -2.16 -14.64
C VAL A 89 -9.44 -1.01 -15.65
N TYR A 90 -10.33 -1.14 -16.63
CA TYR A 90 -10.49 -0.11 -17.66
C TYR A 90 -11.05 1.20 -17.11
N LYS A 91 -12.03 1.15 -16.19
CA LYS A 91 -12.59 2.36 -15.55
C LYS A 91 -11.54 3.14 -14.77
N VAL A 92 -10.72 2.44 -13.96
CA VAL A 92 -9.64 3.07 -13.20
C VAL A 92 -8.59 3.65 -14.14
N ALA A 93 -8.18 2.92 -15.17
CA ALA A 93 -7.18 3.40 -16.12
C ALA A 93 -7.67 4.64 -16.88
N LYS A 94 -8.92 4.63 -17.35
CA LYS A 94 -9.53 5.77 -18.02
C LYS A 94 -9.61 6.99 -17.09
N HIS A 95 -10.00 6.79 -15.83
CA HIS A 95 -10.05 7.86 -14.83
C HIS A 95 -8.67 8.49 -14.59
N ILE A 96 -7.62 7.69 -14.41
CA ILE A 96 -6.25 8.19 -14.22
C ILE A 96 -5.76 8.91 -15.48
N ALA A 97 -6.03 8.39 -16.68
CA ALA A 97 -5.67 9.07 -17.93
C ALA A 97 -6.39 10.43 -18.07
N GLU A 98 -7.65 10.54 -17.65
CA GLU A 98 -8.36 11.83 -17.60
C GLU A 98 -7.78 12.79 -16.56
N LEU A 99 -7.35 12.27 -15.39
CA LEU A 99 -6.63 13.07 -14.40
C LEU A 99 -5.28 13.56 -14.95
N GLU A 100 -4.59 12.75 -15.75
CA GLU A 100 -3.35 13.16 -16.38
C GLU A 100 -3.58 14.33 -17.33
N SER A 101 -4.49 14.18 -18.29
CA SER A 101 -4.78 15.22 -19.28
C SER A 101 -5.25 16.54 -18.66
N ASN A 102 -5.96 16.49 -17.53
CA ASN A 102 -6.59 17.68 -16.94
C ASN A 102 -5.80 18.28 -15.78
N LYS A 103 -4.95 17.50 -15.10
CA LYS A 103 -4.37 17.88 -13.81
C LYS A 103 -2.91 17.47 -13.62
N GLN A 104 -2.28 16.84 -14.62
CA GLN A 104 -0.89 16.38 -14.57
C GLN A 104 -0.64 15.52 -13.31
N ILE A 105 -1.49 14.50 -13.12
CA ILE A 105 -1.51 13.70 -11.89
C ILE A 105 -0.18 12.99 -11.65
N HIS A 106 0.50 12.52 -12.69
CA HIS A 106 1.80 11.86 -12.54
C HIS A 106 2.89 12.82 -12.07
N GLN A 107 2.91 14.05 -12.61
CA GLN A 107 3.84 15.09 -12.14
C GLN A 107 3.61 15.43 -10.66
N LYS A 108 2.33 15.51 -10.24
CA LYS A 108 1.97 15.73 -8.85
C LYS A 108 2.44 14.60 -7.94
N ILE A 109 2.31 13.35 -8.36
CA ILE A 109 2.82 12.21 -7.59
C ILE A 109 4.34 12.28 -7.45
N ARG A 110 5.07 12.51 -8.55
CA ARG A 110 6.54 12.59 -8.56
C ARG A 110 7.09 13.70 -7.68
N ASN A 111 6.43 14.86 -7.67
CA ASN A 111 6.88 16.04 -6.93
C ASN A 111 6.32 16.11 -5.51
N ALA A 112 5.47 15.16 -5.10
CA ALA A 112 4.78 15.23 -3.83
C ALA A 112 5.77 15.29 -2.66
N ASN A 113 5.52 16.19 -1.70
CA ASN A 113 6.37 16.34 -0.53
C ASN A 113 6.03 15.24 0.51
N PRO A 114 6.98 14.37 0.91
CA PRO A 114 6.76 13.32 1.91
C PRO A 114 6.23 13.82 3.26
N GLN A 115 6.50 15.08 3.61
CA GLN A 115 6.08 15.71 4.86
C GLN A 115 4.72 16.41 4.78
N ASN A 116 4.11 16.50 3.59
CA ASN A 116 2.82 17.15 3.39
C ASN A 116 1.70 16.12 3.25
N TYR A 117 1.25 15.55 4.37
CA TYR A 117 0.22 14.50 4.35
C TYR A 117 -1.11 14.94 3.73
N ASN A 118 -1.45 16.23 3.74
CA ASN A 118 -2.67 16.71 3.10
C ASN A 118 -2.57 16.66 1.57
N GLU A 119 -1.41 16.99 1.01
CA GLU A 119 -1.12 16.81 -0.42
C GLU A 119 -1.19 15.33 -0.81
N LEU A 120 -0.51 14.45 -0.06
CA LEU A 120 -0.51 13.02 -0.33
C LEU A 120 -1.92 12.42 -0.28
N LYS A 121 -2.70 12.81 0.72
CA LYS A 121 -4.12 12.46 0.84
C LYS A 121 -4.94 12.94 -0.34
N ASP A 122 -4.77 14.19 -0.78
CA ASP A 122 -5.53 14.73 -1.91
C ASP A 122 -5.21 13.99 -3.21
N ILE A 123 -3.94 13.70 -3.48
CA ILE A 123 -3.51 12.93 -4.66
C ILE A 123 -4.13 11.52 -4.64
N VAL A 124 -4.01 10.79 -3.53
CA VAL A 124 -4.60 9.45 -3.38
C VAL A 124 -6.12 9.50 -3.52
N LYS A 125 -6.78 10.50 -2.92
CA LYS A 125 -8.23 10.69 -3.01
C LYS A 125 -8.69 10.94 -4.45
N GLN A 126 -7.96 11.73 -5.21
CA GLN A 126 -8.27 11.98 -6.62
C GLN A 126 -8.27 10.68 -7.44
N ILE A 127 -7.26 9.83 -7.25
CA ILE A 127 -7.15 8.53 -7.94
C ILE A 127 -8.22 7.55 -7.45
N ALA A 128 -8.47 7.50 -6.14
CA ALA A 128 -9.43 6.58 -5.54
C ALA A 128 -10.89 6.90 -5.91
N LYS A 129 -11.24 8.14 -6.27
CA LYS A 129 -12.62 8.57 -6.54
C LYS A 129 -13.12 8.14 -7.93
N CYS A 130 -13.13 6.83 -8.17
CA CYS A 130 -13.53 6.21 -9.44
C CYS A 130 -14.96 5.60 -9.41
N ASN A 131 -15.60 5.49 -8.24
CA ASN A 131 -16.97 4.98 -8.07
C ASN A 131 -17.23 3.65 -8.82
N LEU A 132 -16.47 2.61 -8.50
CA LEU A 132 -16.60 1.31 -9.15
C LEU A 132 -17.84 0.56 -8.63
N GLU A 133 -18.59 -0.04 -9.56
CA GLU A 133 -19.71 -0.90 -9.23
C GLU A 133 -19.21 -2.31 -8.94
N LYS A 134 -19.62 -2.86 -7.80
CA LYS A 134 -19.37 -4.26 -7.41
C LYS A 134 -20.69 -4.91 -7.02
N THR A 135 -20.95 -6.09 -7.56
CA THR A 135 -22.14 -6.88 -7.21
C THR A 135 -21.78 -7.86 -6.10
N ILE A 136 -22.53 -7.81 -4.99
CA ILE A 136 -22.42 -8.74 -3.86
C ILE A 136 -23.82 -9.22 -3.50
N LYS A 137 -24.05 -10.54 -3.57
CA LYS A 137 -25.35 -11.16 -3.25
C LYS A 137 -26.51 -10.40 -3.91
N ASP A 138 -26.41 -10.22 -5.23
CA ASP A 138 -27.38 -9.53 -6.09
C ASP A 138 -27.63 -8.04 -5.79
N LYS A 139 -26.80 -7.42 -4.93
CA LYS A 139 -26.83 -5.98 -4.67
C LYS A 139 -25.62 -5.30 -5.30
N VAL A 140 -25.87 -4.21 -6.03
CA VAL A 140 -24.81 -3.35 -6.53
C VAL A 140 -24.40 -2.38 -5.43
N ILE A 141 -23.12 -2.35 -5.11
CA ILE A 141 -22.51 -1.36 -4.21
C ILE A 141 -21.46 -0.56 -4.98
N ILE A 142 -21.27 0.69 -4.57
CA ILE A 142 -20.20 1.55 -5.08
C ILE A 142 -19.00 1.43 -4.16
N ILE A 143 -17.84 1.15 -4.73
CA ILE A 143 -16.56 1.09 -4.03
C ILE A 143 -15.55 2.03 -4.67
N ASN A 144 -14.68 2.61 -3.84
CA ASN A 144 -13.54 3.37 -4.29
C ASN A 144 -12.28 2.53 -4.13
N PRO A 145 -11.44 2.39 -5.17
CA PRO A 145 -10.23 1.58 -5.13
C PRO A 145 -9.10 2.26 -4.33
N TYR A 146 -9.33 2.55 -3.05
CA TYR A 146 -8.38 3.25 -2.18
C TYR A 146 -7.04 2.52 -2.03
N SER A 147 -7.06 1.22 -1.72
CA SER A 147 -5.82 0.44 -1.59
C SER A 147 -5.01 0.46 -2.90
N PHE A 148 -5.69 0.32 -4.04
CA PHE A 148 -5.06 0.45 -5.35
C PHE A 148 -4.44 1.85 -5.53
N ALA A 149 -5.16 2.92 -5.19
CA ALA A 149 -4.66 4.29 -5.35
C ALA A 149 -3.36 4.52 -4.56
N THR A 150 -3.26 4.02 -3.33
CA THR A 150 -2.02 4.12 -2.54
C THR A 150 -0.85 3.37 -3.17
N LYS A 151 -1.11 2.18 -3.73
CA LYS A 151 -0.10 1.36 -4.44
C LYS A 151 0.36 2.04 -5.72
N TYR A 152 -0.59 2.61 -6.48
CA TYR A 152 -0.30 3.38 -7.68
C TYR A 152 0.63 4.56 -7.37
N CYS A 153 0.31 5.35 -6.33
CA CYS A 153 1.17 6.46 -5.94
C CYS A 153 2.55 6.01 -5.42
N PHE A 154 2.60 4.94 -4.61
CA PHE A 154 3.85 4.39 -4.08
C PHE A 154 4.82 4.01 -5.20
N HIS A 155 4.35 3.28 -6.21
CA HIS A 155 5.21 2.83 -7.31
C HIS A 155 5.68 3.96 -8.24
N HIS A 156 5.05 5.15 -8.18
CA HIS A 156 5.52 6.36 -8.87
C HIS A 156 6.43 7.24 -8.00
N ASN A 157 6.30 7.17 -6.67
CA ASN A 157 7.11 7.93 -5.71
C ASN A 157 7.15 7.23 -4.34
N GLN A 158 8.11 6.31 -4.19
CA GLN A 158 8.28 5.50 -2.97
C GLN A 158 8.71 6.34 -1.76
N ASN A 159 9.36 7.49 -1.99
CA ASN A 159 9.81 8.37 -0.91
C ASN A 159 8.65 9.13 -0.24
N ALA A 160 7.56 9.40 -0.99
CA ALA A 160 6.46 10.21 -0.50
C ALA A 160 5.26 9.38 -0.04
N PHE A 161 4.90 8.32 -0.76
CA PHE A 161 3.68 7.56 -0.47
C PHE A 161 3.97 6.28 0.31
N ARG A 162 2.96 5.78 1.03
CA ARG A 162 2.99 4.48 1.73
C ARG A 162 1.85 3.61 1.21
N ILE A 163 2.09 2.31 1.09
CA ILE A 163 1.06 1.38 0.64
C ILE A 163 0.05 1.15 1.77
N TYR A 164 -1.23 1.34 1.46
CA TYR A 164 -2.28 0.87 2.34
C TYR A 164 -2.58 -0.62 2.07
N ASP A 165 -2.37 -1.43 3.10
CA ASP A 165 -2.74 -2.84 3.17
C ASP A 165 -3.46 -3.17 4.49
N SER A 166 -4.38 -4.14 4.48
CA SER A 166 -5.07 -4.58 5.70
C SER A 166 -4.14 -5.18 6.74
N PHE A 167 -3.08 -5.88 6.32
CA PHE A 167 -2.07 -6.45 7.22
C PHE A 167 -1.32 -5.35 7.95
N VAL A 168 -0.78 -4.38 7.20
CA VAL A 168 -0.07 -3.21 7.74
C VAL A 168 -0.95 -2.44 8.74
N ARG A 169 -2.19 -2.16 8.34
CA ARG A 169 -3.18 -1.49 9.19
C ARG A 169 -3.41 -2.22 10.52
N GLU A 170 -3.58 -3.54 10.48
CA GLU A 170 -3.83 -4.34 11.68
C GLU A 170 -2.60 -4.44 12.58
N VAL A 171 -1.39 -4.49 11.99
CA VAL A 171 -0.13 -4.40 12.74
C VAL A 171 -0.04 -3.08 13.49
N LEU A 172 -0.29 -1.94 12.83
CA LEU A 172 -0.25 -0.62 13.50
C LEU A 172 -1.23 -0.55 14.69
N VAL A 173 -2.45 -1.05 14.52
CA VAL A 173 -3.45 -1.12 15.60
C VAL A 173 -2.97 -2.04 16.74
N PHE A 174 -2.43 -3.21 16.41
CA PHE A 174 -1.97 -4.18 17.40
C PHE A 174 -0.79 -3.67 18.22
N PHE A 175 0.23 -3.13 17.55
CA PHE A 175 1.41 -2.56 18.22
C PHE A 175 1.04 -1.35 19.09
N ASN A 176 0.11 -0.50 18.64
CA ASN A 176 -0.30 0.65 19.43
C ASN A 176 -1.17 0.27 20.64
N ASN A 177 -2.15 -0.61 20.44
CA ASN A 177 -3.20 -0.89 21.43
C ASN A 177 -2.96 -2.17 22.27
N GLY A 178 -2.01 -3.02 21.87
CA GLY A 178 -1.77 -4.34 22.45
C GLY A 178 -2.79 -5.41 22.03
N LYS A 179 -3.77 -5.04 21.20
CA LYS A 179 -4.79 -5.94 20.67
C LYS A 179 -5.36 -5.42 19.36
N SER A 180 -5.76 -6.34 18.48
CA SER A 180 -6.55 -6.00 17.31
C SER A 180 -7.97 -5.59 17.73
N ASP A 181 -8.57 -4.64 16.99
CA ASP A 181 -10.00 -4.35 17.04
C ASP A 181 -10.78 -5.06 15.91
N THR A 182 -10.15 -6.01 15.19
CA THR A 182 -10.82 -7.05 14.40
C THR A 182 -10.93 -8.38 15.17
N SER A 183 -11.49 -9.41 14.53
CA SER A 183 -11.48 -10.79 15.04
C SER A 183 -10.11 -11.47 15.00
N ASN A 184 -9.13 -10.86 14.33
CA ASN A 184 -7.82 -11.45 14.09
C ASN A 184 -6.94 -11.32 15.33
N LYS A 185 -6.05 -12.28 15.52
CA LYS A 185 -5.04 -12.26 16.58
C LYS A 185 -3.66 -12.25 15.96
N PHE A 186 -2.69 -11.80 16.75
CA PHE A 186 -1.28 -11.88 16.42
C PHE A 186 -0.57 -12.81 17.41
N ALA A 187 0.31 -13.66 16.91
CA ALA A 187 1.19 -14.52 17.70
C ALA A 187 2.66 -14.21 17.39
N ASP A 188 3.58 -14.75 18.19
CA ASP A 188 5.03 -14.71 17.93
C ASP A 188 5.60 -13.29 17.74
N ILE A 189 5.03 -12.32 18.46
CA ILE A 189 5.56 -10.95 18.57
C ILE A 189 5.99 -10.73 20.03
N PRO A 190 7.22 -10.23 20.28
CA PRO A 190 7.68 -9.91 21.62
C PRO A 190 6.70 -8.98 22.36
N SER A 191 6.33 -9.34 23.58
CA SER A 191 5.27 -8.64 24.32
C SER A 191 5.66 -7.22 24.73
N GLU A 192 6.96 -6.93 24.81
CA GLU A 192 7.50 -5.60 25.02
C GLU A 192 7.30 -4.65 23.84
N LEU A 193 6.99 -5.16 22.64
CA LEU A 193 6.77 -4.37 21.43
C LEU A 193 5.29 -4.01 21.20
N VAL A 194 4.37 -4.43 22.07
CA VAL A 194 2.93 -4.28 21.81
C VAL A 194 2.25 -3.52 22.94
N GLY A 195 1.23 -2.73 22.58
CA GLY A 195 0.52 -1.88 23.54
C GLY A 195 1.34 -0.69 24.03
N THR A 196 2.30 -0.23 23.23
CA THR A 196 3.22 0.86 23.60
C THR A 196 2.58 2.24 23.55
N ASN A 197 1.39 2.36 22.95
CA ASN A 197 0.75 3.64 22.64
C ASN A 197 1.69 4.59 21.87
N PHE A 198 2.47 4.06 20.91
CA PHE A 198 3.43 4.85 20.12
C PHE A 198 2.77 6.06 19.44
N TYR A 199 1.48 5.97 19.09
CA TYR A 199 0.74 7.05 18.43
C TYR A 199 0.17 8.10 19.40
N GLY A 200 0.30 7.90 20.71
CA GLY A 200 -0.22 8.79 21.74
C GLY A 200 -1.73 8.73 21.97
N LYS A 201 -2.48 8.02 21.11
CA LYS A 201 -3.90 7.70 21.31
C LYS A 201 -4.22 6.33 20.72
N LYS A 202 -5.39 5.79 21.10
CA LYS A 202 -5.92 4.56 20.51
C LYS A 202 -6.08 4.71 18.99
N LEU A 203 -5.53 3.76 18.24
CA LEU A 203 -5.75 3.62 16.80
C LEU A 203 -6.91 2.65 16.54
N THR A 204 -7.77 2.94 15.58
CA THR A 204 -8.81 2.00 15.15
C THR A 204 -8.70 1.65 13.68
N ASN A 205 -9.13 0.43 13.32
CA ASN A 205 -9.19 0.02 11.92
C ASN A 205 -10.07 0.95 11.07
N LYS A 206 -11.10 1.57 11.66
CA LYS A 206 -11.96 2.54 10.98
C LYS A 206 -11.19 3.82 10.59
N GLU A 207 -10.37 4.34 11.49
CA GLU A 207 -9.60 5.58 11.27
C GLU A 207 -8.47 5.42 10.24
N LEU A 208 -8.03 4.19 9.99
CA LEU A 208 -6.92 3.93 9.07
C LEU A 208 -7.37 3.41 7.69
N LYS A 209 -8.66 3.07 7.52
CA LYS A 209 -9.18 2.33 6.36
C LYS A 209 -9.73 3.20 5.23
N ASP A 210 -9.85 4.50 5.42
CA ASP A 210 -10.47 5.41 4.44
C ASP A 210 -9.44 6.33 3.79
N TYR A 211 -9.64 6.67 2.51
CA TYR A 211 -8.81 7.67 1.82
C TYR A 211 -8.99 9.06 2.44
N ASP A 212 -10.14 9.36 3.05
CA ASP A 212 -10.37 10.62 3.76
C ASP A 212 -9.51 10.76 5.02
N THR A 213 -8.99 9.64 5.53
CA THR A 213 -8.12 9.57 6.71
C THR A 213 -6.71 9.04 6.40
N TYR A 214 -6.29 9.08 5.12
CA TYR A 214 -4.95 8.60 4.72
C TYR A 214 -3.82 9.32 5.46
N ASN A 215 -4.00 10.60 5.82
CA ASN A 215 -3.04 11.34 6.64
C ASN A 215 -2.82 10.69 8.03
N THR A 216 -3.87 10.16 8.66
CA THR A 216 -3.76 9.41 9.92
C THR A 216 -2.94 8.14 9.72
N PHE A 217 -3.12 7.45 8.59
CA PHE A 217 -2.35 6.26 8.25
C PHE A 217 -0.87 6.56 8.02
N LEU A 218 -0.56 7.64 7.27
CA LEU A 218 0.80 8.11 7.07
C LEU A 218 1.47 8.48 8.41
N GLN A 219 0.77 9.26 9.24
CA GLN A 219 1.24 9.62 10.59
C GLN A 219 1.51 8.39 11.45
N ALA A 220 0.63 7.39 11.42
CA ALA A 220 0.82 6.18 12.20
C ALA A 220 2.06 5.39 11.76
N ILE A 221 2.38 5.34 10.46
CA ILE A 221 3.61 4.70 9.97
C ILE A 221 4.85 5.47 10.42
N ASP A 222 4.84 6.79 10.30
CA ASP A 222 6.01 7.61 10.62
C ASP A 222 6.27 7.64 12.14
N GLU A 223 5.22 7.74 12.97
CA GLU A 223 5.36 7.61 14.43
C GLU A 223 5.74 6.20 14.86
N PHE A 224 5.29 5.15 14.16
CA PHE A 224 5.77 3.79 14.38
C PHE A 224 7.27 3.73 14.11
N ALA A 225 7.73 4.16 12.93
CA ALA A 225 9.14 4.10 12.55
C ALA A 225 10.02 4.83 13.57
N LYS A 226 9.63 6.04 13.96
CA LYS A 226 10.33 6.85 14.95
C LYS A 226 10.36 6.21 16.35
N HIS A 227 9.23 5.69 16.83
CA HIS A 227 9.15 5.07 18.15
C HIS A 227 10.10 3.88 18.28
N TYR A 228 10.25 3.14 17.19
CA TYR A 228 11.00 1.90 17.13
C TYR A 228 12.43 2.02 16.61
N GLY A 229 12.89 3.23 16.25
CA GLY A 229 14.25 3.44 15.73
C GLY A 229 14.47 2.96 14.29
N LEU A 230 13.41 3.03 13.46
CA LEU A 230 13.38 2.65 12.05
C LEU A 230 13.21 3.87 11.12
N GLU A 231 13.39 5.10 11.62
CA GLU A 231 13.18 6.34 10.85
C GLU A 231 14.16 6.54 9.68
N ASN A 232 15.28 5.83 9.69
CA ASN A 232 16.28 5.86 8.62
C ASN A 232 16.09 4.73 7.60
N GLU A 233 15.15 3.81 7.84
CA GLU A 233 14.84 2.74 6.88
C GLU A 233 14.06 3.32 5.70
N ASN A 234 14.29 2.75 4.51
CA ASN A 234 13.53 3.16 3.34
C ASN A 234 12.08 2.68 3.42
N THR A 235 11.18 3.37 2.71
CA THR A 235 9.74 3.10 2.80
C THR A 235 9.34 1.74 2.23
N ARG A 236 10.10 1.19 1.26
CA ARG A 236 9.86 -0.14 0.70
C ARG A 236 10.12 -1.23 1.73
N ASP A 237 11.26 -1.18 2.41
CA ASP A 237 11.63 -2.20 3.38
C ASP A 237 10.75 -2.09 4.65
N LEU A 238 10.37 -0.88 5.05
CA LEU A 238 9.36 -0.69 6.10
C LEU A 238 8.00 -1.28 5.72
N ASP A 239 7.55 -1.12 4.46
CA ASP A 239 6.31 -1.73 3.97
C ASP A 239 6.39 -3.26 3.96
N HIS A 240 7.47 -3.83 3.43
CA HIS A 240 7.71 -5.28 3.45
C HIS A 240 7.72 -5.83 4.86
N PHE A 241 8.45 -5.18 5.77
CA PHE A 241 8.49 -5.54 7.18
C PHE A 241 7.07 -5.60 7.78
N LEU A 242 6.30 -4.52 7.68
CA LEU A 242 4.96 -4.44 8.26
C LEU A 242 3.99 -5.43 7.61
N TRP A 243 4.11 -5.64 6.29
CA TRP A 243 3.28 -6.58 5.56
C TRP A 243 3.57 -8.04 5.93
N ILE A 244 4.85 -8.45 5.98
CA ILE A 244 5.25 -9.82 6.36
C ILE A 244 4.92 -10.08 7.81
N LEU A 245 5.19 -9.11 8.70
CA LEU A 245 4.80 -9.19 10.09
C LEU A 245 3.29 -9.40 10.21
N GLY A 246 2.50 -8.67 9.42
CA GLY A 246 1.06 -8.85 9.39
C GLY A 246 0.62 -10.20 8.81
N LYS A 247 1.27 -10.67 7.75
CA LYS A 247 0.90 -11.89 7.01
C LYS A 247 1.26 -13.16 7.77
N GLU A 248 2.48 -13.23 8.32
CA GLU A 248 3.00 -14.43 8.99
C GLU A 248 2.45 -14.60 10.40
N ASN A 249 2.18 -13.51 11.12
CA ASN A 249 1.81 -13.57 12.53
C ASN A 249 0.30 -13.49 12.75
N ARG A 250 -0.51 -13.27 11.71
CA ARG A 250 -1.98 -13.18 11.83
C ARG A 250 -2.61 -14.57 11.89
N ILE A 251 -3.33 -14.83 12.97
CA ILE A 251 -4.14 -16.04 13.14
C ILE A 251 -5.57 -15.73 12.66
N ASP A 252 -5.95 -16.28 11.51
CA ASP A 252 -7.30 -16.22 10.99
C ASP A 252 -8.18 -17.29 11.65
N LYS A 253 -9.24 -16.88 12.37
CA LYS A 253 -10.21 -17.81 12.99
C LYS A 253 -10.91 -18.77 12.02
N LYS A 254 -10.75 -18.60 10.71
CA LYS A 254 -11.39 -19.47 9.70
C LYS A 254 -10.62 -20.77 9.45
N GLU A 255 -9.35 -20.87 9.84
CA GLU A 255 -8.56 -22.11 9.70
C GLU A 255 -8.63 -23.01 10.94
N THR A 256 -9.33 -22.57 12.00
CA THR A 256 -9.45 -23.32 13.26
C THR A 256 -10.71 -24.21 13.35
N ILE A 257 -11.37 -24.47 12.21
CA ILE A 257 -12.44 -25.47 12.12
C ILE A 257 -11.98 -26.53 11.10
N GLY A 258 -11.11 -27.43 11.57
CA GLY A 258 -10.95 -28.76 11.00
C GLY A 258 -12.01 -29.70 11.57
#